data_AF-A0AA39MG11-F1
#
_entry.id   AF-A0AA39MG11-F1
#
_cell.length_a   1.000
_cell.length_b   1.000
_cell.length_c   1.000
_cell.angle_alpha   90.00
_cell.angle_beta   90.00
_cell.angle_gamma   90.00
#
_symmetry.space_group_name_H-M   'P 1'
#
loop_
_entity.id
_entity.type
_entity.pdbx_description
1 polymer ?
#
loop_
_entity_poly.entity_id
_entity_poly.type
_entity_poly.pdbx_seq_one_letter_code
_entity_poly.pdbx_strand_id
1 'polypeptide(L)'
;MIPLARAQQAMAYRLLHRPVLHSRTPTSPLFIQYRSLQLPPIQTLNPKALTKSDFRDLSKKYSLSSPGHYFHYFHMKPKSYVSFPDKTTGFLYYWTHSDLPATAGQVRFRLTSANDPSLFKSGSDLLKPDGLPWAIPLAKLLGSGSGYVQILLDDGLVSKDLIRSKYFHLYEKLRLRTNSLLVESPDDVFPLSFPRSALTISAASSDGAAQVLMRLEDQPWVEDPKLAEPGKRG
;
A
#
# COMPACT_ATOMS: atom_id res chain seq x y z
N MET A 1 82.78 -12.54 -54.97
CA MET A 1 82.30 -13.28 -53.78
C MET A 1 81.37 -12.38 -52.99
N ILE A 2 80.28 -12.99 -52.51
CA ILE A 2 79.06 -12.44 -51.93
C ILE A 2 79.33 -11.63 -50.65
N PRO A 3 78.47 -10.63 -50.33
CA PRO A 3 78.07 -10.43 -48.95
C PRO A 3 76.55 -10.56 -48.76
N LEU A 4 76.20 -11.16 -47.61
CA LEU A 4 74.89 -11.21 -47.00
C LEU A 4 74.40 -9.80 -46.64
N ALA A 5 73.12 -9.50 -46.88
CA ALA A 5 72.37 -8.56 -46.07
C ALA A 5 70.92 -9.05 -45.90
N ARG A 6 70.47 -8.91 -44.65
CA ARG A 6 69.28 -9.47 -44.02
C ARG A 6 68.03 -8.71 -44.46
N ALA A 7 67.01 -9.41 -44.95
CA ALA A 7 65.68 -8.85 -45.22
C ALA A 7 64.73 -9.23 -44.07
N GLN A 8 64.11 -8.23 -43.42
CA GLN A 8 62.91 -8.41 -42.61
C GLN A 8 61.69 -7.99 -43.44
N GLN A 9 60.77 -8.93 -43.61
CA GLN A 9 59.52 -8.79 -44.35
C GLN A 9 58.54 -7.87 -43.63
N ALA A 10 57.93 -6.95 -44.38
CA ALA A 10 56.63 -6.38 -44.08
C ALA A 10 55.71 -6.62 -45.27
N MET A 11 54.73 -7.52 -45.12
CA MET A 11 53.65 -7.72 -46.08
C MET A 11 52.36 -7.24 -45.42
N ALA A 12 51.75 -6.24 -46.05
CA ALA A 12 50.48 -5.65 -45.64
C ALA A 12 49.33 -6.60 -46.01
N TYR A 13 48.50 -6.95 -45.03
CA TYR A 13 47.25 -7.69 -45.27
C TYR A 13 46.08 -6.73 -45.12
N ARG A 14 45.36 -6.49 -46.23
CA ARG A 14 44.07 -5.78 -46.24
C ARG A 14 43.02 -6.64 -45.53
N LEU A 15 42.47 -6.15 -44.43
CA LEU A 15 41.32 -6.74 -43.76
C LEU A 15 40.04 -6.43 -44.55
N LEU A 16 39.41 -7.46 -45.11
CA LEU A 16 38.03 -7.39 -45.57
C LEU A 16 37.09 -7.56 -44.37
N HIS A 17 36.12 -6.65 -44.24
CA HIS A 17 35.11 -6.65 -43.19
C HIS A 17 34.32 -7.96 -43.16
N ARG A 18 34.41 -8.67 -42.03
CA ARG A 18 33.58 -9.84 -41.69
C ARG A 18 32.25 -9.35 -41.08
N PRO A 19 31.08 -9.82 -41.55
CA PRO A 19 29.82 -9.45 -40.92
C PRO A 19 29.67 -10.19 -39.58
N VAL A 20 29.35 -9.42 -38.53
CA VAL A 20 29.07 -9.94 -37.19
C VAL A 20 27.66 -10.53 -37.17
N LEU A 21 27.57 -11.85 -37.10
CA LEU A 21 26.34 -12.56 -36.75
C LEU A 21 25.94 -12.14 -35.33
N HIS A 22 24.86 -11.39 -35.22
CA HIS A 22 24.26 -11.05 -33.94
C HIS A 22 23.59 -12.29 -33.34
N SER A 23 24.01 -12.65 -32.14
CA SER A 23 23.40 -13.67 -31.30
C SER A 23 21.93 -13.32 -31.05
N ARG A 24 21.02 -14.18 -31.53
CA ARG A 24 19.62 -14.17 -31.08
C ARG A 24 19.58 -14.82 -29.70
N THR A 25 19.38 -14.01 -28.67
CA THR A 25 18.90 -14.49 -27.37
C THR A 25 17.44 -14.92 -27.49
N PRO A 26 17.00 -15.98 -26.79
CA PRO A 26 15.60 -16.37 -26.78
C PRO A 26 14.75 -15.26 -26.17
N THR A 27 13.70 -14.88 -26.89
CA THR A 27 12.70 -13.90 -26.46
C THR A 27 11.90 -14.51 -25.32
N SER A 28 12.16 -14.09 -24.07
CA SER A 28 11.27 -14.40 -22.94
C SER A 28 9.86 -13.90 -23.26
N PRO A 29 8.81 -14.75 -23.16
CA PRO A 29 7.45 -14.29 -23.41
C PRO A 29 6.94 -13.51 -22.18
N LEU A 30 6.34 -12.34 -22.46
CA LEU A 30 5.42 -11.58 -21.58
C LEU A 30 5.99 -10.78 -20.39
N PHE A 31 7.16 -10.15 -20.52
CA PHE A 31 7.37 -8.87 -19.84
C PHE A 31 7.01 -7.74 -20.80
N ILE A 32 5.73 -7.39 -20.83
CA ILE A 32 5.30 -6.10 -21.37
C ILE A 32 6.07 -5.05 -20.54
N GLN A 33 7.05 -4.42 -21.16
CA GLN A 33 7.71 -3.24 -20.61
C GLN A 33 6.63 -2.16 -20.51
N TYR A 34 6.04 -1.98 -19.33
CA TYR A 34 5.19 -0.84 -18.99
C TYR A 34 6.06 0.42 -18.96
N ARG A 35 6.53 0.88 -20.12
CA ARG A 35 7.07 2.22 -20.29
C ARG A 35 5.90 3.19 -20.20
N SER A 36 5.77 3.82 -19.03
CA SER A 36 5.15 5.15 -18.81
C SER A 36 3.78 5.43 -19.43
N LEU A 37 2.88 4.46 -19.53
CA LEU A 37 1.46 4.78 -19.58
C LEU A 37 1.07 5.23 -18.16
N GLN A 38 0.71 6.50 -18.00
CA GLN A 38 -0.05 6.96 -16.84
C GLN A 38 -1.23 6.00 -16.71
N LEU A 39 -1.19 5.09 -15.72
CA LEU A 39 -2.34 4.22 -15.47
C LEU A 39 -3.55 5.12 -15.27
N PRO A 40 -4.69 4.83 -15.93
CA PRO A 40 -5.89 5.64 -15.76
C PRO A 40 -6.22 5.75 -14.26
N PRO A 41 -6.78 6.87 -13.79
CA PRO A 41 -7.18 7.01 -12.39
C PRO A 41 -8.00 5.82 -11.88
N ILE A 42 -7.90 5.52 -10.59
CA ILE A 42 -8.74 4.48 -9.99
C ILE A 42 -10.18 4.97 -10.10
N GLN A 43 -11.06 4.10 -10.58
CA GLN A 43 -12.46 4.43 -10.83
C GLN A 43 -13.35 4.01 -9.66
N THR A 44 -12.98 2.94 -8.96
CA THR A 44 -13.78 2.40 -7.85
C THR A 44 -12.89 1.79 -6.78
N LEU A 45 -13.37 1.83 -5.54
CA LEU A 45 -12.86 1.12 -4.38
C LEU A 45 -13.83 0.02 -3.94
N ASN A 46 -14.93 -0.20 -4.66
CA ASN A 46 -15.88 -1.27 -4.40
C ASN A 46 -15.37 -2.59 -5.02
N PRO A 47 -15.08 -3.63 -4.20
CA PRO A 47 -14.63 -4.93 -4.71
C PRO A 47 -15.50 -5.56 -5.79
N LYS A 48 -16.80 -5.26 -5.78
CA LYS A 48 -17.78 -5.82 -6.72
C LYS A 48 -17.82 -5.10 -8.07
N ALA A 49 -17.24 -3.90 -8.15
CA ALA A 49 -17.26 -3.05 -9.34
C ALA A 49 -15.88 -2.92 -10.01
N LEU A 50 -14.85 -3.61 -9.49
CA LEU A 50 -13.48 -3.53 -9.98
C LEU A 50 -13.37 -3.85 -11.47
N THR A 51 -12.55 -3.06 -12.16
CA THR A 51 -12.22 -3.23 -13.58
C THR A 51 -10.73 -3.47 -13.77
N LYS A 52 -10.31 -3.91 -14.97
CA LYS A 52 -8.88 -4.08 -15.28
C LYS A 52 -8.08 -2.78 -15.15
N SER A 53 -8.71 -1.62 -15.34
CA SER A 53 -8.09 -0.30 -15.18
C SER A 53 -7.75 0.06 -13.73
N ASP A 54 -8.41 -0.55 -12.75
CA ASP A 54 -8.15 -0.31 -11.32
C ASP A 54 -6.92 -1.05 -10.81
N PHE A 55 -6.33 -1.94 -11.62
CA PHE A 55 -5.15 -2.71 -11.26
C PHE A 55 -3.92 -1.81 -11.09
N ARG A 56 -3.13 -2.06 -10.04
CA ARG A 56 -1.94 -1.29 -9.69
C ARG A 56 -0.76 -2.22 -9.45
N ASP A 57 0.41 -1.77 -9.91
CA ASP A 57 1.69 -2.30 -9.50
C ASP A 57 2.36 -1.31 -8.55
N LEU A 58 2.53 -1.72 -7.31
CA LEU A 58 3.22 -0.96 -6.26
C LEU A 58 4.64 -1.48 -6.02
N SER A 59 5.07 -2.55 -6.69
CA SER A 59 6.35 -3.21 -6.47
C SER A 59 7.51 -2.21 -6.44
N LYS A 60 8.35 -2.30 -5.40
CA LYS A 60 9.55 -1.47 -5.21
C LYS A 60 9.29 0.04 -5.01
N LYS A 61 8.04 0.50 -5.04
CA LYS A 61 7.70 1.89 -4.69
C LYS A 61 7.76 2.06 -3.17
N TYR A 62 8.03 3.26 -2.67
CA TYR A 62 7.97 3.55 -1.23
C TYR A 62 6.58 3.98 -0.75
N SER A 63 5.74 4.42 -1.69
CA SER A 63 4.39 4.91 -1.39
C SER A 63 3.45 4.74 -2.58
N LEU A 64 2.17 4.66 -2.25
CA LEU A 64 1.08 4.90 -3.17
C LEU A 64 0.85 6.41 -3.24
N SER A 65 0.97 6.98 -4.43
CA SER A 65 0.69 8.40 -4.68
C SER A 65 -0.80 8.66 -4.87
N SER A 66 -1.28 9.74 -4.27
CA SER A 66 -2.54 10.42 -4.58
C SER A 66 -2.22 11.91 -4.79
N PRO A 67 -3.00 12.69 -5.55
CA PRO A 67 -2.75 14.12 -5.68
C PRO A 67 -2.53 14.78 -4.30
N GLY A 68 -1.36 15.39 -4.09
CA GLY A 68 -0.97 16.04 -2.84
C GLY A 68 -0.50 15.11 -1.69
N HIS A 69 -0.63 13.79 -1.80
CA HIS A 69 -0.43 12.87 -0.66
C HIS A 69 0.24 11.54 -1.02
N TYR A 70 0.99 11.00 -0.07
CA TYR A 70 1.69 9.72 -0.19
C TYR A 70 1.31 8.78 0.95
N PHE A 71 0.95 7.55 0.59
CA PHE A 71 0.65 6.49 1.54
C PHE A 71 1.79 5.46 1.51
N HIS A 72 2.67 5.55 2.50
CA HIS A 72 3.86 4.68 2.60
C HIS A 72 3.49 3.24 2.95
N TYR A 73 4.29 2.29 2.45
CA TYR A 73 4.15 0.86 2.80
C TYR A 73 4.41 0.64 4.29
N PHE A 74 5.65 0.91 4.73
CA PHE A 74 6.02 0.76 6.13
C PHE A 74 7.14 1.73 6.49
N HIS A 75 7.10 2.24 7.72
CA HIS A 75 8.13 3.14 8.24
C HIS A 75 8.89 2.43 9.35
N MET A 76 10.14 2.07 9.07
CA MET A 76 11.09 1.58 10.06
C MET A 76 11.74 2.78 10.76
N LYS A 77 11.61 2.85 12.09
CA LYS A 77 12.37 3.82 12.89
C LYS A 77 13.87 3.45 12.83
N PRO A 78 14.79 4.42 12.74
CA PRO A 78 14.58 5.84 13.04
C PRO A 78 14.22 6.75 11.86
N LYS A 79 14.23 6.29 10.59
CA LYS A 79 13.90 7.15 9.42
C LYS A 79 13.84 6.44 8.06
N SER A 80 13.81 5.11 7.99
CA SER A 80 13.80 4.40 6.70
C SER A 80 12.38 4.04 6.29
N TYR A 81 11.99 4.49 5.10
CA TYR A 81 10.82 3.95 4.41
C TYR A 81 11.21 2.61 3.80
N VAL A 82 10.41 1.59 4.07
CA VAL A 82 10.53 0.30 3.40
C VAL A 82 9.71 0.39 2.12
N SER A 83 10.28 -0.04 1.00
CA SER A 83 9.53 -0.16 -0.26
C SER A 83 8.52 -1.30 -0.16
N PHE A 84 7.45 -1.21 -0.94
CA PHE A 84 6.56 -2.34 -1.18
C PHE A 84 7.38 -3.54 -1.69
N PRO A 85 7.08 -4.76 -1.22
CA PRO A 85 7.75 -5.96 -1.67
C PRO A 85 7.65 -6.15 -3.19
N ASP A 86 8.52 -7.01 -3.74
CA ASP A 86 8.41 -7.43 -5.12
C ASP A 86 7.07 -8.12 -5.38
N LYS A 87 6.51 -7.91 -6.58
CA LYS A 87 5.22 -8.45 -7.01
C LYS A 87 4.05 -7.97 -6.14
N THR A 88 4.12 -6.74 -5.64
CA THR A 88 2.98 -6.07 -5.00
C THR A 88 2.05 -5.53 -6.07
N THR A 89 1.28 -6.44 -6.68
CA THR A 89 0.32 -6.13 -7.75
C THR A 89 -1.09 -6.50 -7.33
N GLY A 90 -2.09 -5.71 -7.74
CA GLY A 90 -3.48 -5.98 -7.41
C GLY A 90 -4.37 -4.76 -7.37
N PHE A 91 -5.34 -4.75 -6.46
CA PHE A 91 -6.43 -3.76 -6.43
C PHE A 91 -6.55 -3.08 -5.07
N LEU A 92 -6.80 -1.77 -5.09
CA LEU A 92 -7.25 -1.04 -3.90
C LEU A 92 -8.73 -1.30 -3.69
N TYR A 93 -9.14 -1.42 -2.43
CA TYR A 93 -10.54 -1.60 -2.09
C TYR A 93 -10.88 -1.06 -0.71
N TYR A 94 -12.13 -0.66 -0.51
CA TYR A 94 -12.63 -0.26 0.79
C TYR A 94 -13.06 -1.48 1.60
N TRP A 95 -12.61 -1.52 2.85
CA TRP A 95 -12.96 -2.54 3.83
C TRP A 95 -13.58 -1.87 5.06
N THR A 96 -14.67 -2.46 5.53
CA THR A 96 -15.30 -2.18 6.82
C THR A 96 -15.95 -3.47 7.31
N HIS A 97 -16.25 -3.56 8.60
CA HIS A 97 -16.92 -4.71 9.20
C HIS A 97 -18.21 -4.25 9.89
N SER A 98 -19.27 -5.08 9.87
CA SER A 98 -20.57 -4.74 10.47
C SER A 98 -20.48 -4.47 11.97
N ASP A 99 -19.58 -5.17 12.64
CA ASP A 99 -19.40 -5.09 14.10
C ASP A 99 -18.50 -3.93 14.52
N LEU A 100 -17.98 -3.16 13.55
CA LEU A 100 -17.15 -2.00 13.81
C LEU A 100 -17.92 -0.72 13.47
N PRO A 101 -17.64 0.39 14.16
CA PRO A 101 -18.16 1.69 13.76
C PRO A 101 -17.80 2.00 12.30
N ALA A 102 -18.70 2.66 11.57
CA ALA A 102 -18.45 3.03 10.18
C ALA A 102 -17.21 3.96 10.03
N THR A 103 -16.84 4.68 11.10
CA THR A 103 -15.62 5.50 11.18
C THR A 103 -14.33 4.69 11.13
N ALA A 104 -14.39 3.38 11.39
CA ALA A 104 -13.27 2.46 11.38
C ALA A 104 -12.94 1.88 9.99
N GLY A 105 -13.66 2.30 8.95
CA GLY A 105 -13.41 1.89 7.58
C GLY A 105 -12.03 2.29 7.08
N GLN A 106 -11.52 1.53 6.10
CA GLN A 106 -10.16 1.67 5.61
C GLN A 106 -10.01 1.22 4.17
N VAL A 107 -9.11 1.84 3.42
CA VAL A 107 -8.70 1.38 2.09
C VAL A 107 -7.52 0.42 2.25
N ARG A 108 -7.66 -0.80 1.73
CA ARG A 108 -6.65 -1.86 1.75
C ARG A 108 -6.19 -2.18 0.33
N PHE A 109 -5.10 -2.95 0.23
CA PHE A 109 -4.59 -3.46 -1.04
C PHE A 109 -4.71 -4.97 -1.11
N ARG A 110 -5.50 -5.48 -2.06
CA ARG A 110 -5.67 -6.91 -2.33
C ARG A 110 -4.66 -7.34 -3.40
N LEU A 111 -3.76 -8.26 -3.07
CA LEU A 111 -2.79 -8.85 -3.98
C LEU A 111 -3.47 -9.82 -4.95
N THR A 112 -3.19 -9.67 -6.23
CA THR A 112 -3.61 -10.61 -7.29
C THR A 112 -2.47 -10.83 -8.28
N SER A 113 -2.42 -12.03 -8.87
CA SER A 113 -1.38 -12.42 -9.83
C SER A 113 -1.51 -11.75 -11.20
N ALA A 114 -2.69 -11.23 -11.53
CA ALA A 114 -2.99 -10.57 -12.79
C ALA A 114 -4.04 -9.45 -12.61
N ASN A 115 -4.23 -8.66 -13.65
CA ASN A 115 -5.21 -7.58 -13.73
C ASN A 115 -6.65 -8.04 -13.97
N ASP A 116 -7.00 -9.23 -13.52
CA ASP A 116 -8.34 -9.79 -13.63
C ASP A 116 -9.11 -9.60 -12.29
N PRO A 117 -10.19 -8.80 -12.26
CA PRO A 117 -11.03 -8.63 -11.08
C PRO A 117 -11.59 -9.93 -10.51
N SER A 118 -11.75 -10.98 -11.32
CA SER A 118 -12.25 -12.28 -10.85
C SER A 118 -11.35 -12.91 -9.77
N LEU A 119 -10.05 -12.59 -9.82
CA LEU A 119 -9.03 -13.07 -8.89
C LEU A 119 -9.08 -12.39 -7.52
N PHE A 120 -9.88 -11.33 -7.36
CA PHE A 120 -9.96 -10.56 -6.11
C PHE A 120 -10.33 -11.45 -4.92
N LYS A 121 -11.33 -12.33 -5.10
CA LYS A 121 -11.82 -13.21 -4.02
C LYS A 121 -10.77 -14.22 -3.54
N SER A 122 -9.95 -14.74 -4.45
CA SER A 122 -8.86 -15.68 -4.14
C SER A 122 -7.57 -14.98 -3.71
N GLY A 123 -7.50 -13.66 -3.85
CA GLY A 123 -6.32 -12.86 -3.47
C GLY A 123 -6.18 -12.70 -1.95
N SER A 124 -5.00 -12.29 -1.52
CA SER A 124 -4.70 -11.99 -0.11
C SER A 124 -4.50 -10.50 0.12
N ASP A 125 -4.76 -10.00 1.32
CA ASP A 125 -4.38 -8.64 1.65
C ASP A 125 -2.86 -8.50 1.68
N LEU A 126 -2.36 -7.37 1.15
CA LEU A 126 -0.98 -6.97 1.38
C LEU A 126 -0.77 -6.79 2.87
N LEU A 127 0.21 -7.50 3.43
CA LEU A 127 0.60 -7.38 4.83
C LEU A 127 1.79 -6.45 4.98
N LYS A 128 1.84 -5.74 6.09
CA LYS A 128 3.04 -5.02 6.57
C LYS A 128 4.03 -6.03 7.18
N PRO A 129 5.27 -5.64 7.47
CA PRO A 129 6.25 -6.48 8.18
C PRO A 129 5.78 -6.96 9.57
N ASP A 130 4.86 -6.24 10.19
CA ASP A 130 4.22 -6.66 11.45
C ASP A 130 3.13 -7.73 11.23
N GLY A 131 2.85 -8.17 10.00
CA GLY A 131 1.83 -9.20 9.71
C GLY A 131 0.41 -8.67 9.62
N LEU A 132 0.18 -7.38 9.89
CA LEU A 132 -1.14 -6.77 9.75
C LEU A 132 -1.40 -6.32 8.31
N PRO A 133 -2.67 -6.33 7.84
CA PRO A 133 -3.03 -5.73 6.57
C PRO A 133 -2.52 -4.28 6.46
N TRP A 134 -1.89 -3.97 5.33
CA TRP A 134 -1.59 -2.61 4.95
C TRP A 134 -2.90 -1.89 4.63
N ALA A 135 -3.13 -0.78 5.31
CA ALA A 135 -4.39 -0.07 5.24
C ALA A 135 -4.21 1.44 5.41
N ILE A 136 -5.09 2.19 4.76
CA ILE A 136 -5.23 3.63 4.87
C ILE A 136 -6.56 3.90 5.59
N PRO A 137 -6.54 4.32 6.87
CA PRO A 137 -7.77 4.61 7.61
C PRO A 137 -8.58 5.73 6.96
N LEU A 138 -9.91 5.65 7.02
CA LEU A 138 -10.80 6.70 6.49
C LEU A 138 -10.48 8.08 7.06
N ALA A 139 -10.18 8.18 8.35
CA ALA A 139 -9.76 9.43 9.00
C ALA A 139 -8.53 10.08 8.31
N LYS A 140 -7.58 9.26 7.84
CA LYS A 140 -6.40 9.72 7.10
C LYS A 140 -6.76 10.21 5.69
N LEU A 141 -7.69 9.53 5.02
CA LEU A 141 -8.16 9.93 3.70
C LEU A 141 -8.85 11.30 3.73
N LEU A 142 -9.64 11.55 4.78
CA LEU A 142 -10.34 12.83 4.98
C LEU A 142 -9.37 13.98 5.26
N GLY A 143 -8.44 13.81 6.21
CA GLY A 143 -7.45 14.85 6.54
C GLY A 143 -6.43 15.11 5.43
N SER A 144 -6.39 14.28 4.37
CA SER A 144 -5.54 14.49 3.20
C SER A 144 -6.27 15.11 2.01
N GLY A 145 -7.59 15.29 2.02
CA GLY A 145 -8.29 15.72 0.82
C GLY A 145 -8.00 14.85 -0.42
N SER A 146 -7.62 13.58 -0.19
CA SER A 146 -7.22 12.67 -1.26
C SER A 146 -8.41 12.41 -2.20
N GLY A 147 -8.13 12.22 -3.49
CA GLY A 147 -9.17 11.90 -4.49
C GLY A 147 -9.95 10.62 -4.17
N TYR A 148 -9.41 9.76 -3.29
CA TYR A 148 -10.09 8.55 -2.81
C TYR A 148 -11.36 8.83 -2.02
N VAL A 149 -11.46 9.97 -1.34
CA VAL A 149 -12.69 10.33 -0.60
C VAL A 149 -13.86 10.51 -1.57
N GLN A 150 -13.62 11.15 -2.72
CA GLN A 150 -14.65 11.33 -3.73
C GLN A 150 -15.07 9.98 -4.33
N ILE A 151 -14.11 9.09 -4.61
CA ILE A 151 -14.41 7.73 -5.10
C ILE A 151 -15.27 6.95 -4.10
N LEU A 152 -14.97 7.03 -2.79
CA LEU A 152 -15.79 6.38 -1.75
C LEU A 152 -17.23 6.91 -1.70
N LEU A 153 -17.42 8.21 -1.93
CA LEU A 153 -18.74 8.83 -2.00
C LEU A 153 -19.49 8.41 -3.26
N ASP A 154 -18.81 8.39 -4.41
CA ASP A 154 -19.38 8.04 -5.71
C ASP A 154 -19.77 6.55 -5.77
N ASP A 155 -18.97 5.69 -5.15
CA ASP A 155 -19.28 4.26 -4.99
C ASP A 155 -20.41 3.98 -3.98
N GLY A 156 -20.84 4.98 -3.21
CA GLY A 156 -21.80 4.82 -2.11
C GLY A 156 -21.28 3.99 -0.93
N LEU A 157 -19.96 3.84 -0.81
CA LEU A 157 -19.31 3.08 0.27
C LEU A 157 -19.24 3.85 1.58
N VAL A 158 -19.33 5.18 1.50
CA VAL A 158 -19.34 6.12 2.62
C VAL A 158 -20.42 7.18 2.35
N SER A 159 -21.16 7.60 3.39
CA SER A 159 -22.15 8.67 3.27
C SER A 159 -21.54 10.05 3.53
N LYS A 160 -22.15 11.10 2.97
CA LYS A 160 -21.78 12.50 3.26
C LYS A 160 -21.93 12.83 4.75
N ASP A 161 -22.95 12.26 5.39
CA ASP A 161 -23.20 12.46 6.82
C ASP A 161 -22.10 11.83 7.68
N LEU A 162 -21.62 10.65 7.30
CA LEU A 162 -20.48 10.02 7.97
C LEU A 162 -19.24 10.90 7.89
N ILE A 163 -18.90 11.42 6.71
CA ILE A 163 -17.73 12.30 6.53
C ILE A 163 -17.85 13.61 7.31
N ARG A 164 -19.07 14.15 7.41
CA ARG A 164 -19.38 15.39 8.16
C ARG A 164 -19.66 15.14 9.64
N SER A 165 -19.52 13.91 10.12
CA SER A 165 -19.80 13.57 11.51
C SER A 165 -18.87 14.33 12.46
N LYS A 166 -19.38 14.55 13.69
CA LYS A 166 -18.62 15.12 14.79
C LYS A 166 -17.29 14.39 15.03
N TYR A 167 -17.28 13.07 14.85
CA TYR A 167 -16.09 12.24 14.97
C TYR A 167 -14.93 12.74 14.09
N PHE A 168 -15.15 12.89 12.78
CA PHE A 168 -14.07 13.33 11.88
C PHE A 168 -13.72 14.80 12.05
N HIS A 169 -14.68 15.64 12.40
CA HIS A 169 -14.40 17.03 12.75
C HIS A 169 -13.46 17.13 13.97
N LEU A 170 -13.70 16.32 15.02
CA LEU A 170 -12.83 16.24 16.18
C LEU A 170 -11.47 15.64 15.83
N TYR A 171 -11.43 14.58 15.02
CA TYR A 171 -10.19 13.95 14.58
C TYR A 171 -9.26 14.96 13.88
N GLU A 172 -9.82 15.78 12.98
CA GLU A 172 -9.09 16.83 12.28
C GLU A 172 -8.69 17.97 13.22
N LYS A 173 -9.64 18.49 14.02
CA LYS A 173 -9.41 19.58 14.98
C LYS A 173 -8.28 19.25 15.96
N LEU A 174 -8.21 18.00 16.41
CA LEU A 174 -7.20 17.51 17.34
C LEU A 174 -5.88 17.11 16.65
N ARG A 175 -5.78 17.21 15.32
CA ARG A 175 -4.60 16.83 14.51
C ARG A 175 -4.10 15.43 14.86
N LEU A 176 -5.03 14.49 15.03
CA LEU A 176 -4.72 13.14 15.45
C LEU A 176 -3.85 12.43 14.42
N ARG A 177 -2.84 11.67 14.91
CA ARG A 177 -1.97 10.89 14.04
C ARG A 177 -2.74 9.73 13.43
N THR A 178 -2.27 9.21 12.31
CA THR A 178 -2.95 8.18 11.51
C THR A 178 -3.21 6.84 12.21
N ASN A 179 -2.62 6.60 13.37
CA ASN A 179 -2.86 5.42 14.20
C ASN A 179 -3.58 5.78 15.51
N SER A 180 -3.96 7.04 15.67
CA SER A 180 -4.73 7.52 16.81
C SER A 180 -6.16 7.03 16.65
N LEU A 181 -6.68 6.45 17.72
CA LEU A 181 -8.09 6.15 17.83
C LEU A 181 -8.76 7.27 18.62
N LEU A 182 -9.86 7.81 18.10
CA LEU A 182 -10.72 8.72 18.84
C LEU A 182 -11.81 7.90 19.54
N VAL A 183 -11.94 8.08 20.84
CA VAL A 183 -12.98 7.47 21.68
C VAL A 183 -13.80 8.60 22.30
N GLU A 184 -15.12 8.56 22.14
CA GLU A 184 -16.06 9.55 22.70
C GLU A 184 -16.73 9.04 23.99
N SER A 185 -16.82 7.72 24.17
CA SER A 185 -17.37 7.06 25.36
C SER A 185 -16.46 5.93 25.87
N PRO A 186 -16.36 5.67 27.19
CA PRO A 186 -15.67 4.50 27.73
C PRO A 186 -16.15 3.16 27.17
N ASP A 187 -17.40 3.11 26.70
CA ASP A 187 -18.02 1.91 26.13
C ASP A 187 -17.79 1.74 24.62
N ASP A 188 -17.09 2.68 23.97
CA ASP A 188 -16.85 2.59 22.52
C ASP A 188 -15.98 1.39 22.18
N VAL A 189 -16.48 0.53 21.31
CA VAL A 189 -15.73 -0.58 20.74
C VAL A 189 -14.88 -0.07 19.59
N PHE A 190 -13.61 -0.45 19.57
CA PHE A 190 -12.68 -0.06 18.53
C PHE A 190 -11.84 -1.22 18.03
N PRO A 191 -11.47 -1.23 16.73
CA PRO A 191 -10.61 -2.26 16.20
C PRO A 191 -9.18 -2.07 16.71
N LEU A 192 -8.70 -3.09 17.42
CA LEU A 192 -7.29 -3.25 17.73
C LEU A 192 -6.71 -4.32 16.82
N SER A 193 -5.53 -4.07 16.25
CA SER A 193 -4.85 -5.05 15.39
C SER A 193 -3.47 -5.32 15.98
N PHE A 194 -3.10 -6.59 16.10
CA PHE A 194 -1.81 -7.03 16.63
C PHE A 194 -0.98 -7.74 15.56
N PRO A 195 0.34 -7.77 15.68
CA PRO A 195 1.17 -7.20 16.75
C PRO A 195 1.29 -5.68 16.64
N ARG A 196 1.04 -4.99 17.75
CA ARG A 196 1.32 -3.57 17.93
C ARG A 196 2.05 -3.41 19.25
N SER A 197 3.16 -2.68 19.23
CA SER A 197 3.92 -2.39 20.45
C SER A 197 3.26 -1.30 21.31
N ALA A 198 2.52 -0.40 20.68
CA ALA A 198 1.76 0.64 21.35
C ALA A 198 0.59 1.16 20.48
N LEU A 199 -0.44 1.66 21.16
CA LEU A 199 -1.56 2.42 20.59
C LEU A 199 -1.64 3.79 21.27
N THR A 200 -1.88 4.84 20.49
CA THR A 200 -2.25 6.15 21.06
C THR A 200 -3.77 6.27 21.04
N ILE A 201 -4.39 6.26 22.22
CA ILE A 201 -5.82 6.51 22.40
C ILE A 201 -5.99 7.99 22.68
N SER A 202 -6.85 8.65 21.92
CA SER A 202 -7.24 10.04 22.14
C SER A 202 -8.69 10.05 22.59
N ALA A 203 -8.95 10.49 23.82
CA ALA A 203 -10.30 10.67 24.32
C ALA A 203 -10.68 12.15 24.17
N ALA A 204 -11.87 12.44 23.66
CA ALA A 204 -12.36 13.82 23.54
C ALA A 204 -13.73 13.96 24.20
N SER A 205 -13.90 15.02 24.99
CA SER A 205 -15.16 15.46 25.57
C SER A 205 -15.48 16.90 25.14
N SER A 206 -16.62 17.44 25.59
CA SER A 206 -16.94 18.87 25.42
C SER A 206 -15.87 19.79 26.00
N ASP A 207 -15.16 19.33 27.03
CA ASP A 207 -14.32 20.16 27.89
C ASP A 207 -12.83 20.08 27.50
N GLY A 208 -12.48 19.20 26.56
CA GLY A 208 -11.12 19.05 26.07
C GLY A 208 -10.83 17.68 25.46
N ALA A 209 -9.56 17.44 25.15
CA ALA A 209 -9.09 16.14 24.69
C ALA A 209 -7.83 15.72 25.47
N ALA A 210 -7.75 14.44 25.81
CA ALA A 210 -6.60 13.81 26.44
C ALA A 210 -6.02 12.74 25.51
N GLN A 211 -4.70 12.58 25.53
CA GLN A 211 -4.02 11.51 24.79
C GLN A 211 -3.30 10.58 25.77
N VAL A 212 -3.50 9.28 25.58
CA VAL A 212 -2.81 8.24 26.33
C VAL A 212 -2.06 7.36 25.34
N LEU A 213 -0.75 7.22 25.54
CA LEU A 213 0.04 6.18 24.87
C LEU A 213 -0.06 4.90 25.69
N MET A 214 -0.81 3.94 25.19
CA MET A 214 -0.90 2.60 25.75
C MET A 214 0.18 1.74 25.12
N ARG A 215 1.16 1.27 25.90
CA ARG A 215 2.10 0.23 25.47
C ARG A 215 1.43 -1.12 25.67
N LEU A 216 1.44 -1.95 24.64
CA LEU A 216 0.77 -3.25 24.63
C LEU A 216 1.76 -4.40 24.88
N GLU A 217 3.05 -4.14 24.73
CA GLU A 217 4.12 -5.04 25.18
C GLU A 217 4.12 -5.08 26.73
N ASP A 218 4.26 -6.27 27.29
CA ASP A 218 4.48 -6.55 28.73
C ASP A 218 3.34 -6.16 29.70
N GLN A 219 2.10 -6.04 29.22
CA GLN A 219 0.97 -5.76 30.12
C GLN A 219 0.35 -7.06 30.68
N PRO A 220 0.32 -7.25 32.01
CA PRO A 220 -0.12 -8.50 32.65
C PRO A 220 -1.62 -8.81 32.47
N TRP A 221 -2.41 -7.86 31.96
CA TRP A 221 -3.84 -8.02 31.66
C TRP A 221 -4.14 -8.31 30.18
N VAL A 222 -3.11 -8.41 29.32
CA VAL A 222 -3.29 -8.90 27.95
C VAL A 222 -3.21 -10.43 28.00
N GLU A 223 -4.31 -11.06 28.40
CA GLU A 223 -4.42 -12.52 28.36
C GLU A 223 -4.60 -12.98 26.91
N ASP A 224 -3.67 -13.83 26.46
CA ASP A 224 -3.69 -14.64 25.24
C ASP A 224 -4.63 -14.09 24.14
N PRO A 225 -4.24 -13.01 23.43
CA PRO A 225 -5.11 -12.33 22.50
C PRO A 225 -5.48 -13.32 21.40
N LYS A 226 -6.68 -13.90 21.48
CA LYS A 226 -7.24 -14.69 20.39
C LYS A 226 -7.34 -13.76 19.20
N LEU A 227 -6.37 -13.88 18.30
CA LEU A 227 -6.32 -13.16 17.02
C LEU A 227 -7.47 -13.67 16.16
N ALA A 228 -8.66 -13.16 16.39
CA ALA A 228 -9.80 -13.36 15.52
C ALA A 228 -9.89 -12.14 14.61
N GLU A 229 -9.85 -12.36 13.29
CA GLU A 229 -10.44 -11.36 12.41
C GLU A 229 -11.94 -11.34 12.72
N PRO A 230 -12.55 -10.17 13.01
CA PRO A 230 -14.00 -10.06 13.08
C PRO A 230 -14.61 -10.73 11.85
N GLY A 231 -15.50 -11.70 12.07
CA GLY A 231 -16.16 -12.47 11.01
C GLY A 231 -15.48 -13.78 10.56
N LYS A 232 -14.30 -14.16 11.06
CA LYS A 232 -13.77 -15.53 10.92
C LYS A 232 -14.00 -16.29 12.22
N ARG A 233 -15.01 -17.17 12.25
CA ARG A 233 -15.07 -18.21 13.31
C ARG A 233 -13.84 -19.11 13.12
N GLY A 234 -13.05 -19.24 14.18
CA GLY A 234 -11.99 -20.25 14.27
C GLY A 234 -12.56 -21.66 14.35
#